data_AF-E6WWG3-F1
#
_entry.id   AF-E6WWG3-F1
#
_cell.length_a   1.000
_cell.length_b   1.000
_cell.length_c   1.000
_cell.angle_alpha   90.00
_cell.angle_beta   90.00
_cell.angle_gamma   90.00
#
_symmetry.space_group_name_H-M   'P 1'
#
loop_
_entity.id
_entity.type
_entity.pdbx_description
1 polymer ?
#
loop_
_entity_poly.entity_id
_entity_poly.type
_entity_poly.pdbx_seq_one_letter_code
_entity_poly.pdbx_strand_id
1 'polypeptide(L)'
;MTAQTHENLMIDGHPRSMMSCPDFPVGSFGIVEVENPGRGVWYSTACWREYVGTWVLDNGRLFLWRLEGKYRLQNPDPLFASWYSGTLVVPDGRLVHYVHMGFGSIYEREIHITVANGLVTHTEVVDNRARLEALRP
;
A
#
# COMPACT_ATOMS: atom_id res chain seq x y z
N MET A 1 -9.58 13.57 -12.20
CA MET A 1 -9.42 12.59 -11.09
C MET A 1 -8.11 12.96 -10.38
N THR A 2 -8.01 12.74 -9.06
CA THR A 2 -6.87 13.10 -8.19
C THR A 2 -6.01 11.88 -7.87
N ALA A 3 -4.71 12.05 -7.59
CA ALA A 3 -3.87 10.92 -7.21
C ALA A 3 -4.41 10.23 -5.94
N GLN A 4 -4.35 8.89 -5.92
CA GLN A 4 -4.84 8.11 -4.80
C GLN A 4 -3.82 8.14 -3.65
N THR A 5 -4.33 8.29 -2.43
CA THR A 5 -3.52 8.27 -1.20
C THR A 5 -2.87 6.89 -1.06
N HIS A 6 -1.54 6.88 -0.92
CA HIS A 6 -0.76 5.67 -0.72
C HIS A 6 -1.12 4.99 0.61
N GLU A 7 -0.82 3.71 0.70
CA GLU A 7 -0.80 3.01 1.97
C GLU A 7 0.54 3.19 2.67
N ASN A 8 0.56 2.90 3.97
CA ASN A 8 1.78 2.89 4.75
C ASN A 8 2.34 1.48 4.81
N LEU A 9 3.66 1.35 4.70
CA LEU A 9 4.35 0.09 4.83
C LEU A 9 5.62 0.29 5.66
N MET A 10 5.80 -0.54 6.69
CA MET A 10 7.03 -0.63 7.46
C MET A 10 7.83 -1.84 6.97
N ILE A 11 9.05 -1.63 6.47
CA ILE A 11 9.97 -2.72 6.09
C ILE A 11 11.24 -2.56 6.92
N ASP A 12 11.62 -3.59 7.67
CA ASP A 12 12.84 -3.60 8.49
C ASP A 12 12.98 -2.36 9.40
N GLY A 13 11.85 -1.91 9.98
CA GLY A 13 11.80 -0.72 10.84
C GLY A 13 11.84 0.64 10.10
N HIS A 14 11.87 0.64 8.76
CA HIS A 14 11.89 1.86 7.96
C HIS A 14 10.50 2.13 7.35
N PRO A 15 9.91 3.31 7.61
CA PRO A 15 8.63 3.67 7.04
C PRO A 15 8.76 3.97 5.54
N ARG A 16 7.83 3.43 4.76
CA ARG A 16 7.71 3.60 3.31
C ARG A 16 6.25 3.85 2.95
N SER A 17 6.02 4.46 1.80
CA SER A 17 4.69 4.46 1.18
C SER A 17 4.52 3.23 0.30
N MET A 18 3.30 2.83 0.02
CA MET A 18 2.96 1.71 -0.85
C MET A 18 1.89 2.14 -1.87
N MET A 19 2.20 1.95 -3.15
CA MET A 19 1.36 2.27 -4.33
C MET A 19 0.45 1.12 -4.75
N SER A 20 0.18 0.22 -3.82
CA SER A 20 -0.72 -0.91 -3.97
C SER A 20 -1.70 -0.94 -2.80
N CYS A 21 -2.85 -1.56 -3.02
CA CYS A 21 -3.91 -1.68 -2.03
C CYS A 21 -4.21 -3.17 -1.82
N PRO A 22 -3.45 -3.88 -0.97
CA PRO A 22 -3.76 -5.27 -0.66
C PRO A 22 -5.19 -5.37 -0.12
N ASP A 23 -5.91 -6.39 -0.58
CA ASP A 23 -7.27 -6.63 -0.11
C ASP A 23 -7.27 -7.23 1.29
N PHE A 24 -8.44 -7.16 1.94
CA PHE A 24 -8.64 -7.75 3.24
C PHE A 24 -10.10 -8.19 3.43
N PRO A 25 -10.33 -9.28 4.18
CA PRO A 25 -11.65 -9.86 4.36
C PRO A 25 -12.44 -9.12 5.44
N VAL A 26 -13.21 -8.11 5.04
CA VAL A 26 -14.14 -7.38 5.94
C VAL A 26 -15.10 -8.37 6.62
N GLY A 27 -15.33 -8.18 7.92
CA GLY A 27 -16.14 -9.07 8.75
C GLY A 27 -15.38 -10.30 9.28
N SER A 28 -14.14 -10.53 8.84
CA SER A 28 -13.24 -11.55 9.37
C SER A 28 -12.09 -10.93 10.14
N PHE A 29 -11.44 -11.73 11.00
CA PHE A 29 -10.22 -11.36 11.73
C PHE A 29 -10.28 -10.04 12.54
N GLY A 30 -11.48 -9.61 12.94
CA GLY A 30 -11.69 -8.35 13.67
C GLY A 30 -11.61 -7.09 12.80
N ILE A 31 -11.72 -7.23 11.47
CA ILE A 31 -11.83 -6.10 10.54
C ILE A 31 -13.30 -5.71 10.40
N VAL A 32 -13.63 -4.49 10.81
CA VAL A 32 -15.00 -3.98 10.81
C VAL A 32 -15.10 -2.67 10.05
N GLU A 33 -16.28 -2.40 9.50
CA GLU A 33 -16.64 -1.09 8.97
C GLU A 33 -16.97 -0.13 10.11
N VAL A 34 -16.65 1.15 9.93
CA VAL A 34 -16.85 2.21 10.91
C VAL A 34 -17.71 3.30 10.27
N GLU A 35 -18.91 3.51 10.82
CA GLU A 35 -19.87 4.50 10.31
C GLU A 35 -19.35 5.95 10.41
N ASN A 36 -18.69 6.28 11.53
CA ASN A 36 -18.10 7.60 11.74
C ASN A 36 -16.64 7.47 12.22
N PRO A 37 -15.68 7.37 11.29
CA PRO A 37 -14.28 7.17 11.62
C PRO A 37 -13.57 8.42 12.19
N GLY A 38 -14.28 9.54 12.32
CA GLY A 38 -13.70 10.82 12.71
C GLY A 38 -12.96 11.50 11.55
N ARG A 39 -12.32 12.64 11.82
CA ARG A 39 -11.62 13.41 10.79
C ARG A 39 -10.34 12.70 10.33
N GLY A 40 -10.09 12.72 9.02
CA GLY A 40 -8.84 12.22 8.43
C GLY A 40 -8.83 12.32 6.91
N VAL A 41 -7.76 11.81 6.30
CA VAL A 41 -7.54 11.85 4.85
C VAL A 41 -8.60 11.07 4.05
N TRP A 42 -9.28 10.12 4.69
CA TRP A 42 -10.36 9.32 4.12
C TRP A 42 -11.60 10.09 3.68
N TYR A 43 -11.74 11.38 4.06
CA TYR A 43 -12.76 12.27 3.49
C TYR A 43 -12.26 13.16 2.35
N SER A 44 -10.98 13.04 1.99
CA SER A 44 -10.39 13.79 0.88
C SER A 44 -10.74 13.16 -0.46
N THR A 45 -10.86 13.98 -1.51
CA THR A 45 -10.98 13.50 -2.90
C THR A 45 -9.72 12.79 -3.40
N ALA A 46 -8.62 12.83 -2.64
CA ALA A 46 -7.41 12.05 -2.87
C ALA A 46 -7.45 10.65 -2.23
N CYS A 47 -8.45 10.31 -1.43
CA CYS A 47 -8.57 8.99 -0.79
C CYS A 47 -9.88 8.30 -1.23
N TRP A 48 -9.89 7.79 -2.46
CA TRP A 48 -11.08 7.20 -3.09
C TRP A 48 -11.57 5.93 -2.40
N ARG A 49 -10.71 5.29 -1.61
CA ARG A 49 -11.04 4.07 -0.87
C ARG A 49 -11.66 4.36 0.48
N GLU A 50 -11.63 5.62 0.92
CA GLU A 50 -12.15 6.05 2.22
C GLU A 50 -11.42 5.40 3.42
N TYR A 51 -10.24 4.79 3.20
CA TYR A 51 -9.40 4.26 4.26
C TYR A 51 -7.91 4.28 3.87
N VAL A 52 -7.05 4.17 4.88
CA VAL A 52 -5.61 3.94 4.73
C VAL A 52 -5.20 2.73 5.56
N GLY A 53 -4.59 1.74 4.89
CA GLY A 53 -3.92 0.62 5.54
C GLY A 53 -2.49 0.95 5.95
N THR A 54 -2.08 0.41 7.10
CA THR A 54 -0.68 0.37 7.52
C THR A 54 -0.27 -1.08 7.66
N TRP A 55 0.75 -1.46 6.89
CA TRP A 55 1.27 -2.82 6.81
C TRP A 55 2.68 -2.90 7.37
N VAL A 56 3.08 -4.09 7.79
CA VAL A 56 4.43 -4.39 8.27
C VAL A 56 4.93 -5.62 7.53
N LEU A 57 6.14 -5.51 6.98
CA LEU A 57 6.90 -6.64 6.49
C LEU A 57 8.02 -6.91 7.50
N ASP A 58 7.92 -8.05 8.17
CA ASP A 58 8.89 -8.50 9.16
C ASP A 58 9.29 -9.95 8.86
N ASN A 59 10.59 -10.22 8.75
CA ASN A 59 11.12 -11.56 8.49
C ASN A 59 10.42 -12.31 7.34
N GLY A 60 10.13 -11.61 6.24
CA GLY A 60 9.45 -12.17 5.07
C GLY A 60 7.96 -12.46 5.26
N ARG A 61 7.33 -11.93 6.32
CA ARG A 61 5.90 -12.08 6.60
C ARG A 61 5.22 -10.73 6.53
N LEU A 62 4.06 -10.69 5.87
CA LEU A 62 3.21 -9.52 5.76
C LEU A 62 2.17 -9.51 6.87
N PHE A 63 2.03 -8.38 7.54
CA PHE A 63 1.02 -8.14 8.56
C PHE A 63 0.24 -6.86 8.24
N LEU A 64 -1.07 -6.91 8.49
CA LEU A 64 -1.88 -5.70 8.57
C LEU A 64 -1.82 -5.18 10.01
N TRP A 65 -1.21 -4.00 10.20
CA TRP A 65 -1.04 -3.42 11.53
C TRP A 65 -2.18 -2.46 11.88
N ARG A 66 -2.63 -1.62 10.94
CA ARG A 66 -3.71 -0.66 11.20
C ARG A 66 -4.59 -0.46 9.97
N LEU A 67 -5.87 -0.16 10.23
CA LEU A 67 -6.81 0.39 9.27
C LEU A 67 -7.42 1.65 9.89
N GLU A 68 -7.41 2.74 9.13
CA GLU A 68 -7.96 4.03 9.54
C GLU A 68 -8.88 4.59 8.45
N GLY A 69 -10.01 5.17 8.84
CA GLY A 69 -11.10 5.54 7.93
C GLY A 69 -12.24 4.53 7.98
N LYS A 70 -12.82 4.22 6.82
CA LYS A 70 -13.98 3.34 6.65
C LYS A 70 -13.85 2.00 7.37
N TYR A 71 -12.64 1.46 7.51
CA TYR A 71 -12.40 0.21 8.21
C TYR A 71 -11.46 0.39 9.40
N ARG A 72 -11.58 -0.52 10.38
CA ARG A 72 -10.74 -0.57 11.57
C ARG A 72 -10.44 -2.01 11.97
N LEU A 73 -9.24 -2.23 12.51
CA LEU A 73 -8.89 -3.43 13.25
C LEU A 73 -9.32 -3.29 14.71
N GLN A 74 -10.11 -4.24 15.22
CA GLN A 74 -10.49 -4.29 16.63
C GLN A 74 -9.38 -4.85 17.52
N ASN A 75 -8.51 -5.69 16.97
CA ASN A 75 -7.40 -6.29 17.69
C ASN A 75 -6.20 -5.31 17.76
N PRO A 76 -5.51 -5.22 18.91
CA PRO A 76 -4.37 -4.33 19.06
C PRO A 76 -3.10 -4.86 18.37
N ASP A 77 -3.03 -6.17 18.13
CA ASP A 77 -1.85 -6.82 17.56
C ASP A 77 -1.89 -6.81 16.01
N PRO A 78 -0.74 -6.69 15.34
CA PRO A 78 -0.65 -6.86 13.89
C PRO A 78 -1.18 -8.23 13.45
N LEU A 79 -2.04 -8.22 12.45
CA LEU A 79 -2.69 -9.42 11.93
C LEU A 79 -1.88 -10.01 10.79
N PHE A 80 -1.40 -11.25 10.95
CA PHE A 80 -0.71 -11.95 9.87
C PHE A 80 -1.62 -12.12 8.66
N ALA A 81 -1.21 -11.58 7.51
CA ALA A 81 -2.00 -11.50 6.30
C ALA A 81 -2.00 -12.80 5.51
N SER A 82 -2.31 -13.92 6.17
CA SER A 82 -2.28 -15.27 5.57
C SER A 82 -3.24 -15.44 4.39
N TRP A 83 -4.26 -14.59 4.28
CA TRP A 83 -5.20 -14.57 3.16
C TRP A 83 -4.62 -13.92 1.90
N TYR A 84 -3.62 -13.06 2.03
CA TYR A 84 -3.19 -12.21 0.92
C TYR A 84 -2.18 -12.92 0.02
N SER A 85 -2.42 -12.84 -1.28
CA SER A 85 -1.45 -13.19 -2.32
C SER A 85 -1.50 -12.13 -3.43
N GLY A 86 -0.35 -11.56 -3.79
CA GLY A 86 -0.28 -10.47 -4.76
C GLY A 86 1.08 -9.76 -4.72
N THR A 87 1.18 -8.61 -5.39
CA THR A 87 2.42 -7.83 -5.45
C THR A 87 2.23 -6.49 -4.76
N LEU A 88 3.09 -6.20 -3.79
CA LEU A 88 3.21 -4.87 -3.20
C LEU A 88 4.13 -4.02 -4.07
N VAL A 89 3.74 -2.78 -4.34
CA VAL A 89 4.54 -1.84 -5.14
C VAL A 89 4.99 -0.68 -4.26
N VAL A 90 6.29 -0.55 -4.03
CA VAL A 90 6.88 0.47 -3.16
C VAL A 90 7.71 1.43 -4.01
N PRO A 91 7.36 2.73 -4.08
CA PRO A 91 8.18 3.70 -4.79
C PRO A 91 9.54 3.84 -4.11
N ASP A 92 10.58 4.03 -4.93
CA ASP A 92 11.95 4.17 -4.49
C ASP A 92 12.71 5.18 -5.34
N GLY A 93 13.28 6.21 -4.70
CA GLY A 93 13.92 7.33 -5.39
C GLY A 93 12.95 8.47 -5.72
N ARG A 94 13.34 9.34 -6.66
CA ARG A 94 12.60 10.58 -6.95
C ARG A 94 11.35 10.30 -7.79
N LEU A 95 10.32 11.11 -7.60
CA LEU A 95 9.20 11.22 -8.54
C LEU A 95 9.73 11.83 -9.84
N VAL A 96 9.60 11.10 -10.95
CA VAL A 96 10.09 11.54 -12.26
C VAL A 96 8.97 12.10 -13.12
N HIS A 97 7.79 11.49 -13.05
CA HIS A 97 6.61 11.97 -13.76
C HIS A 97 5.37 11.88 -12.87
N TYR A 98 4.73 13.02 -12.62
CA TYR A 98 3.52 13.09 -11.82
C TYR A 98 2.28 12.84 -12.67
N VAL A 99 1.41 11.94 -12.21
CA VAL A 99 0.13 11.64 -12.85
C VAL A 99 -0.98 11.79 -11.82
N HIS A 100 -1.98 12.58 -12.15
CA HIS A 100 -3.12 12.88 -11.28
C HIS A 100 -4.12 11.71 -11.15
N MET A 101 -3.88 10.53 -11.72
CA MET A 101 -4.88 9.46 -11.81
C MET A 101 -4.42 8.22 -11.03
N GLY A 102 -5.04 7.94 -9.89
CA GLY A 102 -4.75 6.73 -9.10
C GLY A 102 -3.29 6.69 -8.63
N PHE A 103 -2.63 5.54 -8.81
CA PHE A 103 -1.19 5.36 -8.56
C PHE A 103 -0.32 5.55 -9.82
N GLY A 104 -0.80 6.30 -10.82
CA GLY A 104 -0.09 6.41 -12.10
C GLY A 104 1.21 7.22 -12.09
N SER A 105 1.60 7.78 -10.94
CA SER A 105 2.85 8.55 -10.81
C SER A 105 4.07 7.64 -10.94
N ILE A 106 5.08 8.07 -11.69
CA ILE A 106 6.26 7.27 -12.01
C ILE A 106 7.44 7.74 -11.18
N TYR A 107 8.03 6.81 -10.43
CA TYR A 107 9.24 7.01 -9.65
C TYR A 107 10.46 6.43 -10.37
N GLU A 108 11.66 6.92 -10.05
CA GLU A 108 12.91 6.45 -10.68
C GLU A 108 13.02 4.92 -10.60
N ARG A 109 12.66 4.36 -9.45
CA ARG A 109 12.60 2.93 -9.22
C ARG A 109 11.34 2.56 -8.45
N GLU A 110 10.98 1.30 -8.56
CA GLU A 110 9.95 0.67 -7.74
C GLU A 110 10.52 -0.63 -7.18
N ILE A 111 10.18 -0.96 -5.95
CA ILE A 111 10.44 -2.26 -5.35
C ILE A 111 9.13 -3.04 -5.43
N HIS A 112 9.15 -4.15 -6.15
CA HIS A 112 8.01 -5.04 -6.30
C HIS A 112 8.23 -6.25 -5.40
N ILE A 113 7.31 -6.46 -4.46
CA ILE A 113 7.41 -7.53 -3.46
C ILE A 113 6.26 -8.50 -3.68
N THR A 114 6.57 -9.69 -4.18
CA THR A 114 5.57 -10.75 -4.40
C THR A 114 5.33 -11.49 -3.10
N VAL A 115 4.05 -11.60 -2.73
CA VAL A 115 3.57 -12.26 -1.52
C VAL A 115 2.64 -13.42 -1.92
N ALA A 116 2.80 -14.56 -1.28
CA ALA A 116 1.91 -15.71 -1.37
C ALA A 116 1.51 -16.16 0.04
N ASN A 117 0.21 -16.14 0.32
CA ASN A 117 -0.37 -16.49 1.63
C ASN A 117 0.31 -15.76 2.80
N GLY A 118 0.53 -14.46 2.63
CA GLY A 118 1.20 -13.60 3.61
C GLY A 118 2.73 -13.75 3.69
N LEU A 119 3.34 -14.62 2.88
CA LEU A 119 4.79 -14.83 2.85
C LEU A 119 5.42 -14.20 1.61
N VAL A 120 6.51 -13.46 1.79
CA VAL A 120 7.30 -12.93 0.68
C VAL A 120 7.97 -14.10 -0.05
N THR A 121 7.75 -14.18 -1.35
CA THR A 121 8.34 -15.21 -2.23
C THR A 121 9.35 -14.65 -3.20
N HIS A 122 9.24 -13.36 -3.54
CA HIS A 122 10.14 -12.69 -4.46
C HIS A 122 10.22 -11.19 -4.15
N THR A 123 11.36 -10.58 -4.48
CA THR A 123 11.53 -9.13 -4.44
C THR A 123 12.42 -8.72 -5.59
N GLU A 124 11.97 -7.74 -6.37
CA GLU A 124 12.72 -7.17 -7.47
C GLU A 124 12.69 -5.64 -7.46
N VAL A 125 13.70 -5.04 -8.06
CA VAL A 125 13.77 -3.59 -8.25
C VAL A 125 13.59 -3.29 -9.73
N VAL A 126 12.56 -2.54 -10.05
CA VAL A 126 12.25 -2.09 -11.40
C VAL A 126 12.81 -0.69 -11.59
N ASP A 127 13.72 -0.52 -12.56
CA ASP A 127 14.23 0.81 -12.93
C ASP A 127 13.39 1.41 -14.05
N ASN A 128 12.68 2.50 -13.74
CA ASN A 128 11.80 3.18 -14.68
C ASN A 128 12.50 4.27 -15.49
N ARG A 129 13.77 4.61 -15.19
CA ARG A 129 14.48 5.71 -15.87
C ARG A 129 14.68 5.43 -17.36
N ALA A 130 15.06 4.20 -17.70
CA ALA A 130 15.21 3.77 -19.10
C ALA A 130 13.86 3.79 -19.85
N ARG A 131 12.76 3.45 -19.17
CA ARG A 131 11.40 3.47 -19.75
C ARG A 131 10.94 4.89 -20.08
N LEU A 132 11.38 5.88 -19.30
CA LEU A 132 11.03 7.29 -19.52
C LEU A 132 11.83 7.94 -20.66
N GLU A 133 13.07 7.51 -20.90
CA GLU A 133 13.84 7.97 -22.07
C GLU A 133 13.19 7.54 -23.39
N ALA A 134 12.60 6.34 -23.43
CA ALA A 134 11.85 5.84 -24.59
C ALA A 134 10.48 6.50 -24.81
N LEU A 135 10.00 7.28 -23.83
CA LEU A 135 8.73 8.03 -23.89
C LEU A 135 8.93 9.53 -24.18
N ARG A 136 10.19 9.97 -24.37
CA ARG A 136 10.48 11.32 -24.85
C ARG A 136 10.24 11.38 -26.37
N PRO A 137 9.45 12.35 -26.87
CA PRO A 137 9.22 12.52 -28.31
C PRO A 137 10.49 12.94 -29.06
#